data_AF-A0A655AHW2-F1
#
_entry.id   AF-A0A655AHW2-F1
#
_cell.length_a   1.000
_cell.length_b   1.000
_cell.length_c   1.000
_cell.angle_alpha   90.00
_cell.angle_beta   90.00
_cell.angle_gamma   90.00
#
_symmetry.space_group_name_H-M   'P 1'
#
loop_
_entity.id
_entity.type
_entity.pdbx_description
1 polymer ?
#
loop_
_entity_poly.entity_id
_entity_poly.type
_entity_poly.pdbx_seq_one_letter_code
_entity_poly.pdbx_strand_id
1 'polypeptide(L)'
;MGSKSPLLALIADCERGLGRPQRAIELARGSEAVELSGDAADELRIVAAGARADLGQLEQALTVLSTPQLDPGRTGSTAARLFYAYAEILLALGRGDEALQWFLRSAAADIDGVTDAEDRVDELGAREQK
;
A
#
# COMPACT_ATOMS: atom_id res chain seq x y z
N MET A 1 14.32 -23.85 11.01
CA MET A 1 13.02 -23.33 10.53
C MET A 1 12.83 -21.97 11.16
N GLY A 2 13.20 -20.90 10.44
CA GLY A 2 12.81 -19.55 10.85
C GLY A 2 11.30 -19.45 10.68
N SER A 3 10.57 -19.12 11.74
CA SER A 3 9.13 -18.91 11.65
C SER A 3 8.85 -17.79 10.66
N LYS A 4 7.94 -18.00 9.70
CA LYS A 4 7.25 -16.91 9.01
C LYS A 4 6.57 -16.07 10.09
N SER A 5 7.17 -14.94 10.49
CA SER A 5 6.54 -14.08 11.48
C SER A 5 5.64 -13.10 10.73
N PRO A 6 4.30 -13.29 10.72
CA PRO A 6 3.40 -12.27 10.20
C PRO A 6 3.54 -10.92 10.95
N LEU A 7 4.25 -10.92 12.09
CA LEU A 7 4.56 -9.72 12.85
C LEU A 7 5.62 -8.83 12.19
N LEU A 8 6.35 -9.28 11.16
CA LEU A 8 7.40 -8.47 10.53
C LEU A 8 6.83 -7.15 9.97
N ALA A 9 5.65 -7.19 9.35
CA ALA A 9 4.96 -5.99 8.88
C ALA A 9 4.63 -5.03 10.03
N LEU A 10 4.14 -5.56 11.15
CA LEU A 10 3.83 -4.77 12.35
C LEU A 10 5.10 -4.15 12.96
N ILE A 11 6.20 -4.90 13.03
CA ILE A 11 7.49 -4.40 13.53
C ILE A 11 8.01 -3.27 12.63
N ALA A 12 7.95 -3.47 11.31
CA ALA A 12 8.35 -2.44 10.35
C ALA A 12 7.47 -1.18 10.48
N ASP A 13 6.16 -1.33 10.67
CA ASP A 13 5.24 -0.21 10.82
C ASP A 13 5.48 0.54 12.15
N CYS A 14 5.81 -0.19 13.22
CA CYS A 14 6.22 0.40 14.49
C CYS A 14 7.51 1.25 14.33
N GLU A 15 8.52 0.78 13.61
CA GLU A 15 9.73 1.57 13.34
C GLU A 15 9.41 2.82 12.50
N ARG A 16 8.53 2.70 11.50
CA ARG A 16 8.02 3.84 10.73
C ARG A 16 7.31 4.86 11.65
N GLY A 17 6.39 4.41 12.50
CA GLY A 17 5.66 5.24 13.47
C GLY A 17 6.54 5.92 14.51
N LEU A 18 7.71 5.34 14.82
CA LEU A 18 8.76 5.96 15.65
C LEU A 18 9.64 6.96 14.89
N GLY A 19 9.30 7.29 13.65
CA GLY A 19 10.06 8.21 12.81
C GLY A 19 11.34 7.61 12.22
N ARG A 20 11.41 6.29 12.07
CA ARG A 20 12.56 5.56 11.50
C ARG A 20 12.17 4.82 10.21
N PRO A 21 11.68 5.52 9.17
CA PRO A 21 11.25 4.89 7.93
C PRO A 21 12.35 4.09 7.23
N GLN A 22 13.62 4.49 7.35
CA GLN A 22 14.74 3.70 6.81
C GLN A 22 14.81 2.31 7.44
N ARG A 23 14.53 2.20 8.74
CA ARG A 23 14.56 0.91 9.45
C ARG A 23 13.42 -0.01 8.98
N ALA A 24 12.25 0.54 8.72
CA ALA A 24 11.14 -0.20 8.12
C ALA A 24 11.52 -0.77 6.74
N ILE A 25 12.20 0.03 5.90
CA ILE A 25 12.69 -0.40 4.58
C ILE A 25 13.77 -1.49 4.69
N GLU A 26 14.67 -1.39 5.68
CA GLU A 26 15.67 -2.43 5.94
C GLU A 26 15.02 -3.76 6.31
N LEU A 27 14.05 -3.74 7.22
CA LEU A 27 13.29 -4.93 7.64
C LEU A 27 12.57 -5.58 6.44
N ALA A 28 11.96 -4.77 5.57
CA ALA A 28 11.29 -5.23 4.36
C ALA A 28 12.23 -5.88 3.32
N ARG A 29 13.56 -5.71 3.47
CA ARG A 29 14.60 -6.31 2.61
C ARG A 29 15.35 -7.45 3.29
N GLY A 30 15.03 -7.75 4.55
CA GLY A 30 15.69 -8.79 5.33
C GLY A 30 15.34 -10.20 4.85
N SER A 31 16.11 -11.18 5.30
CA SER A 31 15.86 -12.60 4.97
C SER A 31 14.48 -13.08 5.42
N GLU A 32 13.95 -12.55 6.53
CA GLU A 32 12.61 -12.88 7.02
C GLU A 32 11.50 -12.40 6.07
N ALA A 33 11.70 -11.28 5.37
CA ALA A 33 10.74 -10.77 4.39
C ALA A 33 10.60 -11.70 3.18
N VAL A 34 11.70 -12.36 2.79
CA VAL A 34 11.72 -13.31 1.64
C VAL A 34 10.86 -14.55 1.91
N GLU A 35 10.67 -14.92 3.19
CA GLU A 35 9.88 -16.08 3.59
C GLU A 35 8.36 -15.79 3.65
N LEU A 36 7.97 -14.50 3.54
CA LEU A 36 6.57 -14.10 3.54
C LEU A 36 5.89 -14.39 2.20
N SER A 37 4.58 -14.63 2.28
CA SER A 37 3.74 -14.92 1.12
C SER A 37 2.30 -14.48 1.37
N GLY A 38 1.54 -14.20 0.31
CA GLY A 38 0.14 -13.78 0.41
C GLY A 38 -0.02 -12.48 1.19
N ASP A 39 -1.06 -12.38 2.01
CA ASP A 39 -1.40 -11.13 2.70
C ASP A 39 -0.26 -10.60 3.58
N ALA A 40 0.47 -11.47 4.30
CA ALA A 40 1.59 -11.01 5.13
C ALA A 40 2.71 -10.31 4.31
N ALA A 41 2.95 -10.74 3.07
CA ALA A 41 3.90 -10.07 2.18
C ALA A 41 3.34 -8.74 1.64
N ASP A 42 2.04 -8.71 1.35
CA ASP A 42 1.34 -7.49 0.91
C ASP A 42 1.28 -6.43 2.02
N GLU A 43 1.05 -6.83 3.28
CA GLU A 43 1.13 -5.93 4.44
C GLU A 43 2.52 -5.29 4.54
N LEU A 44 3.58 -6.09 4.44
CA LEU A 44 4.95 -5.57 4.49
C LEU A 44 5.26 -4.64 3.32
N ARG A 45 4.71 -4.91 2.12
CA ARG A 45 4.81 -4.01 0.95
C ARG A 45 4.14 -2.66 1.21
N ILE A 46 2.93 -2.66 1.78
CA ILE A 46 2.20 -1.42 2.12
C ILE A 46 3.04 -0.59 3.09
N VAL A 47 3.56 -1.21 4.16
CA VAL A 47 4.40 -0.54 5.15
C VAL A 47 5.68 0.01 4.53
N ALA A 48 6.38 -0.78 3.72
CA ALA A 48 7.62 -0.37 3.05
C ALA A 48 7.39 0.78 2.06
N ALA A 49 6.27 0.78 1.35
CA ALA A 49 5.88 1.87 0.46
C ALA A 49 5.54 3.14 1.22
N GLY A 50 4.80 3.03 2.33
CA GLY A 50 4.53 4.16 3.24
C GLY A 50 5.83 4.77 3.79
N ALA A 51 6.76 3.94 4.25
CA ALA A 51 8.06 4.41 4.73
C ALA A 51 8.88 5.13 3.64
N ARG A 52 8.76 4.72 2.37
CA ARG A 52 9.36 5.44 1.24
C ARG A 52 8.67 6.78 0.99
N ALA A 53 7.35 6.81 1.05
CA ALA A 53 6.58 8.04 0.88
C ALA A 53 6.94 9.08 1.95
N ASP A 54 7.12 8.67 3.21
CA ASP A 54 7.58 9.54 4.29
C ASP A 54 8.95 10.18 4.00
N LEU A 55 9.79 9.52 3.18
CA LEU A 55 11.09 10.00 2.72
C LEU A 55 11.02 10.79 1.40
N GLY A 56 9.83 11.05 0.86
CA GLY A 56 9.64 11.69 -0.45
C GLY A 56 9.98 10.79 -1.64
N GLN A 57 10.20 9.50 -1.43
CA GLN A 57 10.64 8.53 -2.44
C GLN A 57 9.44 7.90 -3.17
N LEU A 58 8.56 8.73 -3.73
CA LEU A 58 7.25 8.30 -4.25
C LEU A 58 7.36 7.29 -5.42
N GLU A 59 8.27 7.50 -6.36
CA GLU A 59 8.48 6.55 -7.48
C GLU A 59 8.94 5.17 -7.00
N GLN A 60 9.76 5.13 -5.95
CA GLN A 60 10.19 3.87 -5.35
C GLN A 60 9.05 3.22 -4.54
N ALA A 61 8.21 4.02 -3.88
CA ALA A 61 7.01 3.52 -3.21
C ALA A 61 6.06 2.87 -4.23
N LEU A 62 5.85 3.52 -5.38
CA LEU A 62 5.02 2.99 -6.46
C LEU A 62 5.57 1.65 -6.97
N THR A 63 6.89 1.57 -7.18
CA THR A 63 7.56 0.33 -7.62
C THR A 63 7.37 -0.83 -6.63
N VAL A 64 7.44 -0.55 -5.32
CA VAL A 64 7.20 -1.56 -4.27
C VAL A 64 5.75 -2.05 -4.30
N LEU A 65 4.79 -1.15 -4.53
CA LEU A 65 3.37 -1.49 -4.59
C LEU A 65 2.96 -2.15 -5.90
N SER A 66 3.68 -1.94 -7.01
CA SER A 66 3.38 -2.59 -8.29
C SER A 66 4.09 -3.93 -8.49
N THR A 67 4.91 -4.37 -7.52
CA THR A 67 5.73 -5.59 -7.64
C THR A 67 5.50 -6.53 -6.46
N PRO A 68 4.93 -7.73 -6.69
CA PRO A 68 4.41 -8.24 -7.97
C PRO A 68 3.20 -7.44 -8.48
N GLN A 69 2.90 -7.61 -9.78
CA GLN A 69 1.79 -6.97 -10.47
C GLN A 69 0.49 -7.15 -9.67
N LEU A 70 -0.25 -6.06 -9.50
CA LEU A 70 -1.54 -6.08 -8.83
C LEU A 70 -2.57 -6.83 -9.69
N ASP A 71 -3.28 -7.78 -9.08
CA ASP A 71 -4.47 -8.42 -9.66
C ASP A 71 -5.70 -7.54 -9.37
N PRO A 72 -6.28 -6.85 -10.36
CA PRO A 72 -7.36 -5.92 -10.10
C PRO A 72 -8.70 -6.58 -9.77
N GLY A 73 -8.83 -7.91 -9.88
CA GLY A 73 -10.02 -8.66 -9.50
C GLY A 73 -10.00 -9.16 -8.05
N ARG A 74 -8.90 -8.95 -7.33
CA ARG A 74 -8.75 -9.43 -5.95
C ARG A 74 -9.62 -8.61 -4.99
N THR A 75 -10.28 -9.30 -4.06
CA THR A 75 -11.13 -8.68 -3.03
C THR A 75 -10.61 -9.02 -1.63
N GLY A 76 -11.20 -8.37 -0.62
CA GLY A 76 -10.82 -8.55 0.78
C GLY A 76 -10.00 -7.38 1.30
N SER A 77 -9.94 -7.26 2.63
CA SER A 77 -9.46 -6.05 3.30
C SER A 77 -7.95 -5.77 3.09
N THR A 78 -7.11 -6.78 2.83
CA THR A 78 -5.71 -6.53 2.41
C THR A 78 -5.60 -6.07 0.95
N ALA A 79 -6.44 -6.58 0.05
CA ALA A 79 -6.49 -6.12 -1.34
C ALA A 79 -6.94 -4.66 -1.42
N ALA A 80 -8.01 -4.32 -0.69
CA ALA A 80 -8.51 -2.95 -0.56
C ALA A 80 -7.39 -1.99 -0.10
N ARG A 81 -6.72 -2.29 1.03
CA ARG A 81 -5.64 -1.44 1.54
C ARG A 81 -4.44 -1.34 0.60
N LEU A 82 -4.12 -2.41 -0.14
CA LEU A 82 -3.05 -2.39 -1.14
C LEU A 82 -3.39 -1.46 -2.32
N PHE A 83 -4.62 -1.53 -2.83
CA PHE A 83 -5.10 -0.68 -3.91
C PHE A 83 -5.22 0.78 -3.47
N TYR A 84 -5.71 1.01 -2.26
CA TYR A 84 -5.76 2.33 -1.63
C TYR A 84 -4.37 2.97 -1.55
N ALA A 85 -3.39 2.25 -1.00
CA ALA A 85 -2.01 2.74 -0.90
C ALA A 85 -1.42 3.03 -2.28
N TYR A 86 -1.72 2.20 -3.29
CA TYR A 86 -1.27 2.43 -4.66
C TYR A 86 -1.89 3.71 -5.26
N ALA A 87 -3.19 3.92 -5.05
CA ALA A 87 -3.91 5.11 -5.49
C ALA A 87 -3.37 6.40 -4.85
N GLU A 88 -3.10 6.39 -3.54
CA GLU A 88 -2.50 7.54 -2.83
C GLU A 88 -1.12 7.90 -3.39
N ILE A 89 -0.27 6.91 -3.69
CA ILE A 89 1.04 7.19 -4.29
C ILE A 89 0.92 7.74 -5.72
N LEU A 90 0.00 7.21 -6.53
CA LEU A 90 -0.30 7.76 -7.85
C LEU A 90 -0.76 9.22 -7.75
N LEU A 91 -1.66 9.52 -6.81
CA LEU A 91 -2.17 10.87 -6.59
C LEU A 91 -1.06 11.82 -6.16
N ALA A 92 -0.18 11.40 -5.25
CA ALA A 92 0.98 12.17 -4.81
C ALA A 92 1.99 12.43 -5.94
N LEU A 93 2.07 11.54 -6.93
CA LEU A 93 2.85 11.72 -8.16
C LEU A 93 2.14 12.58 -9.22
N GLY A 94 0.93 13.08 -8.94
CA GLY A 94 0.13 13.88 -9.88
C GLY A 94 -0.59 13.07 -10.96
N ARG A 95 -0.67 11.74 -10.81
CA ARG A 95 -1.34 10.83 -11.75
C ARG A 95 -2.81 10.63 -11.33
N GLY A 96 -3.56 11.74 -11.33
CA GLY A 96 -4.93 11.82 -10.80
C GLY A 96 -5.91 10.81 -11.41
N ASP A 97 -5.97 10.74 -12.73
CA ASP A 97 -6.88 9.84 -13.46
C ASP A 97 -6.63 8.37 -13.07
N GLU A 98 -5.35 7.97 -12.99
CA GLU A 98 -4.97 6.62 -12.60
C GLU A 98 -5.27 6.36 -11.11
N ALA A 99 -5.03 7.35 -10.24
CA ALA A 99 -5.37 7.26 -8.83
C ALA A 99 -6.88 7.02 -8.65
N LEU A 100 -7.73 7.77 -9.36
CA LEU A 100 -9.18 7.59 -9.34
C LEU A 100 -9.59 6.16 -9.73
N GLN A 101 -9.00 5.61 -10.79
CA GLN A 101 -9.25 4.22 -11.19
C GLN A 101 -8.86 3.21 -10.11
N TRP A 102 -7.78 3.46 -9.37
CA TRP A 102 -7.34 2.58 -8.30
C TRP A 102 -8.12 2.77 -6.99
N PHE A 103 -8.64 3.96 -6.69
CA PHE A 103 -9.60 4.15 -5.60
C PHE A 103 -10.91 3.40 -5.88
N LEU A 104 -11.43 3.45 -7.12
CA LEU A 104 -12.59 2.65 -7.53
C LEU A 104 -12.36 1.14 -7.31
N ARG A 105 -11.16 0.64 -7.63
CA ARG A 105 -10.78 -0.76 -7.38
C ARG A 105 -10.67 -1.06 -5.88
N SER A 106 -10.13 -0.12 -5.10
CA SER A 106 -10.07 -0.24 -3.64
C SER A 106 -11.48 -0.37 -3.06
N ALA A 107 -12.40 0.52 -3.43
CA ALA A 107 -13.79 0.49 -2.99
C ALA A 107 -14.47 -0.83 -3.37
N ALA A 108 -14.30 -1.29 -4.62
CA ALA A 108 -14.86 -2.56 -5.08
C ALA A 108 -14.28 -3.79 -4.36
N ALA A 109 -13.02 -3.74 -3.93
CA ALA A 109 -12.36 -4.80 -3.18
C ALA A 109 -12.73 -4.83 -1.69
N ASP A 110 -13.21 -3.70 -1.16
CA ASP A 110 -13.41 -3.45 0.27
C ASP A 110 -14.75 -3.98 0.80
N ILE A 111 -14.88 -5.31 0.81
CA ILE A 111 -16.07 -6.02 1.29
C ILE A 111 -16.40 -5.76 2.77
N ASP A 112 -15.40 -5.35 3.56
CA ASP A 112 -15.49 -5.18 5.01
C ASP A 112 -15.58 -3.70 5.43
N GLY A 113 -15.44 -2.76 4.49
CA GLY A 113 -15.46 -1.31 4.74
C GLY A 113 -14.29 -0.82 5.60
N VAL A 114 -13.08 -1.33 5.35
CA VAL A 114 -11.87 -0.96 6.12
C VAL A 114 -11.14 0.28 5.57
N THR A 115 -11.57 0.80 4.43
CA THR A 115 -11.04 1.99 3.76
C THR A 115 -12.14 3.01 3.51
N ASP A 116 -11.75 4.26 3.33
CA ASP A 116 -12.59 5.38 2.91
C ASP A 116 -12.55 5.59 1.38
N ALA A 117 -12.28 4.53 0.60
CA ALA A 117 -12.04 4.64 -0.84
C ALA A 117 -13.21 5.25 -1.63
N GLU A 118 -14.46 5.00 -1.22
CA GLU A 118 -15.65 5.60 -1.85
C GLU A 118 -15.65 7.13 -1.70
N ASP A 119 -15.33 7.64 -0.50
CA ASP A 119 -15.22 9.08 -0.25
C ASP A 119 -14.13 9.70 -1.13
N ARG A 120 -12.98 9.02 -1.29
CA ARG A 120 -11.90 9.46 -2.17
C ARG A 120 -12.33 9.54 -3.63
N VAL A 121 -13.13 8.58 -4.12
CA VAL A 121 -13.67 8.60 -5.49
C VAL A 121 -14.55 9.84 -5.69
N ASP A 122 -15.45 10.13 -4.76
CA ASP A 122 -16.34 11.28 -4.84
C ASP A 122 -15.55 12.61 -4.84
N GLU A 123 -14.54 12.72 -3.97
CA GLU A 123 -13.68 13.91 -3.90
C GLU A 123 -12.90 14.16 -5.20
N LEU A 124 -12.35 13.11 -5.82
CA LEU A 124 -11.59 13.23 -7.06
C LEU A 124 -12.51 13.47 -8.27
N GLY A 125 -13.63 12.75 -8.36
CA GLY A 125 -14.61 12.91 -9.45
C GLY A 125 -15.29 14.28 -9.47
N ALA A 126 -15.42 14.93 -8.32
CA ALA A 126 -15.91 16.31 -8.23
C ALA A 126 -14.88 17.34 -8.74
N ARG A 127 -13.58 17.04 -8.70
CA ARG A 127 -12.51 17.93 -9.17
C ARG A 127 -12.37 17.96 -10.69
N GLU A 128 -12.64 16.84 -11.37
CA GLU A 128 -12.57 16.76 -12.84
C GLU A 128 -13.69 17.52 -13.55
N GLN A 129 -14.81 17.80 -12.86
CA GLN A 129 -15.98 18.49 -13.43
C GLN A 129 -15.88 20.03 -13.35
N LYS A 130 -14.78 20.58 -12.82
CA LYS A 130 -14.62 22.01 -12.54
C LYS A 130 -13.49 22.63 -13.35
#